data_AF-A0A524J5I2-F1
#
_entry.id   AF-A0A524J5I2-F1
#
_cell.length_a   1.000
_cell.length_b   1.000
_cell.length_c   1.000
_cell.angle_alpha   90.00
_cell.angle_beta   90.00
_cell.angle_gamma   90.00
#
_symmetry.space_group_name_H-M   'P 1'
#
loop_
_entity.id
_entity.type
_entity.pdbx_description
1 polymer ?
#
loop_
_entity_poly.entity_id
_entity_poly.type
_entity_poly.pdbx_seq_one_letter_code
_entity_poly.pdbx_strand_id
1 'polypeptide(L)'
;MAETKLIISGPVETKEVLLNPKGTTLGRGPNCDVILDDAAVSRLHARISQDPFGRWIVEDNDSQNGILIEGQRIKAQAILPDQKISIRPFTLSILQEFGRQAFPDMAPKSTILIVDKALEQDIVSYKADQASILSPALIHDLNEITNHLLKLSSPAELYSEACQSLAKMLNTLVAIVRLPCNSEPLPIPPDVLSFNFGSQEINSNQTAYLHFSKRVLEAVRSTNAPVMASSGRSSERDIALTIVDEYKPRVVFSARVNDLGETVDALYVDILEDKSSKEMFDFVEAAARQINFAQKNLFFIELQKQEKAIRQANINLTEKDRIKDEYVSRVTHDIKGHLAAIQSTLYVAA
;
A
#
# COMPACT_ATOMS: atom_id res chain seq x y z
N MET A 1 -7.72 -5.36 -16.27
CA MET A 1 -7.47 -5.70 -14.86
C MET A 1 -6.34 -6.70 -14.88
N ALA A 2 -5.18 -6.38 -14.32
CA ALA A 2 -4.07 -7.33 -14.29
C ALA A 2 -4.43 -8.47 -13.33
N GLU A 3 -4.46 -9.70 -13.83
CA GLU A 3 -4.75 -10.88 -13.00
C GLU A 3 -3.55 -11.13 -12.07
N THR A 4 -3.76 -10.94 -10.76
CA THR A 4 -2.71 -11.25 -9.78
C THR A 4 -2.88 -12.68 -9.28
N LYS A 5 -1.80 -13.45 -9.33
CA LYS A 5 -1.79 -14.85 -8.89
C LYS A 5 -1.07 -14.99 -7.56
N LEU A 6 -1.67 -15.78 -6.67
CA LEU A 6 -1.03 -16.29 -5.47
C LEU A 6 -0.42 -17.66 -5.77
N ILE A 7 0.87 -17.78 -5.55
CA ILE A 7 1.58 -19.06 -5.62
C ILE A 7 1.68 -19.61 -4.20
N ILE A 8 1.26 -20.86 -4.02
CA ILE A 8 1.18 -21.55 -2.74
C ILE A 8 2.03 -22.81 -2.85
N SER A 9 3.25 -22.77 -2.32
CA SER A 9 4.14 -23.93 -2.27
C SER A 9 3.88 -24.71 -0.99
N GLY A 10 3.24 -25.87 -1.10
CA GLY A 10 3.03 -26.81 0.00
C GLY A 10 4.00 -27.98 -0.01
N PRO A 11 3.92 -28.89 0.98
CA PRO A 11 4.77 -30.08 1.05
C PRO A 11 4.49 -31.11 -0.05
N VAL A 12 3.28 -31.13 -0.61
CA VAL A 12 2.85 -32.12 -1.61
C VAL A 12 2.83 -31.53 -3.02
N GLU A 13 2.40 -30.29 -3.16
CA GLU A 13 2.24 -29.62 -4.46
C GLU A 13 2.29 -28.10 -4.33
N THR A 14 2.56 -27.45 -5.45
CA THR A 14 2.43 -25.99 -5.59
C THR A 14 1.11 -25.68 -6.30
N LYS A 15 0.30 -24.77 -5.73
CA LYS A 15 -0.96 -24.30 -6.30
C LYS A 15 -0.84 -22.86 -6.75
N GLU A 16 -1.52 -22.52 -7.84
CA GLU A 16 -1.72 -21.14 -8.26
C GLU A 16 -3.19 -20.78 -8.13
N VAL A 17 -3.48 -19.67 -7.47
CA VAL A 17 -4.84 -19.19 -7.26
C VAL A 17 -4.96 -17.73 -7.68
N LEU A 18 -6.04 -17.38 -8.37
CA LEU A 18 -6.36 -15.98 -8.66
C LEU A 18 -6.83 -15.28 -7.39
N LEU A 19 -6.19 -14.17 -7.05
CA LEU A 19 -6.59 -13.38 -5.90
C LEU A 19 -7.79 -12.48 -6.23
N ASN A 20 -8.77 -12.46 -5.33
CA ASN A 20 -9.89 -11.53 -5.36
C ASN A 20 -9.53 -10.25 -4.59
N PRO A 21 -9.57 -9.06 -5.22
CA PRO A 21 -9.33 -7.76 -4.57
C PRO A 21 -10.17 -7.52 -3.32
N LYS A 22 -11.42 -8.03 -3.26
CA LYS A 22 -12.31 -7.84 -2.11
C LYS A 22 -11.94 -8.70 -0.90
N GLY A 23 -11.04 -9.66 -1.08
CA GLY A 23 -10.66 -10.63 -0.07
C GLY A 23 -10.68 -12.05 -0.61
N THR A 24 -9.59 -12.76 -0.35
CA THR A 24 -9.39 -14.18 -0.57
C THR A 24 -8.99 -14.80 0.77
N THR A 25 -9.79 -15.72 1.28
CA THR A 25 -9.58 -16.36 2.56
C THR A 25 -8.79 -17.65 2.41
N LEU A 26 -7.84 -17.88 3.32
CA LEU A 26 -7.00 -19.07 3.36
C LEU A 26 -7.15 -19.79 4.69
N GLY A 27 -7.27 -21.11 4.65
CA GLY A 27 -7.37 -21.94 5.84
C GLY A 27 -7.65 -23.39 5.53
N ARG A 28 -7.69 -24.24 6.56
CA ARG A 28 -8.07 -25.66 6.42
C ARG A 28 -9.58 -25.85 6.31
N GLY A 29 -10.38 -24.84 6.67
CA GLY A 29 -11.83 -24.94 6.66
C GLY A 29 -12.40 -25.06 5.24
N PRO A 30 -13.50 -25.80 5.05
CA PRO A 30 -14.14 -25.93 3.73
C PRO A 30 -14.79 -24.63 3.23
N ASN A 31 -14.91 -23.62 4.10
CA ASN A 31 -15.50 -22.32 3.78
C ASN A 31 -14.47 -21.28 3.31
N CYS A 32 -13.19 -21.63 3.23
CA CYS A 32 -12.15 -20.76 2.72
C CYS A 32 -12.10 -20.81 1.20
N ASP A 33 -11.80 -19.68 0.57
CA ASP A 33 -11.59 -19.59 -0.88
C ASP A 33 -10.40 -20.46 -1.32
N VAL A 34 -9.38 -20.55 -0.46
CA VAL A 34 -8.20 -21.39 -0.64
C VAL A 34 -8.07 -22.37 0.52
N ILE A 35 -8.21 -23.66 0.21
CA ILE A 35 -8.09 -24.73 1.19
C ILE A 35 -6.62 -25.17 1.32
N LEU A 36 -6.07 -24.95 2.51
CA LEU A 36 -4.76 -25.39 2.95
C LEU A 36 -4.94 -26.55 3.95
N ASP A 37 -4.98 -27.77 3.43
CA ASP A 37 -5.31 -28.96 4.22
C ASP A 37 -4.09 -29.46 5.03
N ASP A 38 -3.86 -28.84 6.19
CA ASP A 38 -2.87 -29.27 7.16
C ASP A 38 -3.31 -28.95 8.60
N ALA A 39 -2.97 -29.83 9.54
CA ALA A 39 -3.33 -29.68 10.95
C ALA A 39 -2.73 -28.42 11.61
N ALA A 40 -1.58 -27.94 11.10
CA ALA A 40 -0.95 -26.69 11.53
C ALA A 40 -1.68 -25.44 11.01
N VAL A 41 -2.63 -25.58 10.08
CA VAL A 41 -3.41 -24.47 9.55
C VAL A 41 -4.77 -24.39 10.26
N SER A 42 -5.13 -23.16 10.61
CA SER A 42 -6.40 -22.85 11.28
C SER A 42 -7.56 -22.92 10.29
N ARG A 43 -8.78 -23.13 10.78
CA ARG A 43 -9.97 -23.26 9.91
C ARG A 43 -10.15 -22.03 9.01
N LEU A 44 -10.01 -20.85 9.59
CA LEU A 44 -9.80 -19.58 8.91
C LEU A 44 -8.49 -19.04 9.44
N HIS A 45 -7.46 -18.97 8.60
CA HIS A 45 -6.09 -18.66 9.04
C HIS A 45 -5.67 -17.28 8.59
N ALA A 46 -5.89 -16.95 7.31
CA ALA A 46 -5.48 -15.67 6.75
C ALA A 46 -6.54 -15.13 5.79
N ARG A 47 -6.49 -13.81 5.58
CA ARG A 47 -7.23 -13.14 4.51
C ARG A 47 -6.26 -12.28 3.72
N ILE A 48 -6.32 -12.39 2.39
CA ILE A 48 -5.55 -11.55 1.47
C ILE A 48 -6.54 -10.67 0.70
N SER A 49 -6.44 -9.36 0.84
CA SER A 49 -7.32 -8.40 0.14
C SER A 49 -6.51 -7.27 -0.48
N GLN A 50 -7.06 -6.61 -1.48
CA GLN A 50 -6.55 -5.30 -1.87
C GLN A 50 -7.08 -4.23 -0.93
N ASP A 51 -6.19 -3.39 -0.44
CA ASP A 51 -6.59 -2.15 0.20
C ASP A 51 -7.20 -1.18 -0.85
N PRO A 52 -7.80 -0.05 -0.41
CA PRO A 52 -8.31 0.97 -1.33
C PRO A 52 -7.24 1.58 -2.24
N PHE A 53 -5.96 1.26 -2.00
CA PHE A 53 -4.82 1.68 -2.79
C PHE A 53 -4.36 0.58 -3.75
N GLY A 54 -5.11 -0.51 -3.91
CA GLY A 54 -4.82 -1.61 -4.84
C GLY A 54 -3.61 -2.47 -4.47
N ARG A 55 -3.10 -2.34 -3.23
CA ARG A 55 -2.02 -3.18 -2.70
C ARG A 55 -2.59 -4.40 -2.01
N TRP A 56 -1.94 -5.53 -2.18
CA TRP A 56 -2.30 -6.75 -1.48
C TRP A 56 -1.85 -6.70 -0.03
N ILE A 57 -2.79 -6.84 0.89
CA ILE A 57 -2.57 -6.92 2.34
C ILE A 57 -2.89 -8.36 2.76
N VAL A 58 -2.02 -8.96 3.56
CA VAL A 58 -2.31 -10.20 4.28
C VAL A 58 -2.64 -9.89 5.72
N GLU A 59 -3.71 -10.49 6.22
CA GLU A 59 -4.21 -10.36 7.60
C GLU A 59 -4.27 -11.75 8.25
N ASP A 60 -3.68 -11.92 9.43
CA ASP A 60 -3.79 -13.10 10.30
C ASP A 60 -5.13 -13.06 11.03
N ASN A 61 -5.96 -14.08 10.84
CA ASN A 61 -7.28 -14.18 11.44
C ASN A 61 -7.21 -14.93 12.78
N ASP A 62 -6.40 -14.40 13.71
CA ASP A 62 -6.10 -14.97 15.02
C ASP A 62 -5.74 -16.46 14.96
N SER A 63 -4.90 -16.82 13.99
CA SER A 63 -4.54 -18.21 13.79
C SER A 63 -3.63 -18.74 14.91
N GLN A 64 -3.64 -20.06 15.10
CA GLN A 64 -2.88 -20.68 16.18
C GLN A 64 -1.36 -20.51 15.98
N ASN A 65 -0.89 -20.73 14.75
CA ASN A 65 0.54 -20.70 14.42
C ASN A 65 1.01 -19.36 13.84
N GLY A 66 0.08 -18.47 13.48
CA GLY A 66 0.37 -17.16 12.91
C GLY A 66 0.86 -17.23 11.47
N ILE A 67 0.89 -16.04 10.87
CA ILE A 67 1.54 -15.79 9.58
C ILE A 67 2.94 -15.26 9.85
N LEU A 68 3.94 -15.78 9.14
CA LEU A 68 5.33 -15.35 9.29
C LEU A 68 5.88 -14.74 8.00
N ILE A 69 6.56 -13.61 8.10
CA ILE A 69 7.35 -13.01 7.03
C ILE A 69 8.79 -12.93 7.53
N GLU A 70 9.73 -13.49 6.77
CA GLU A 70 11.15 -13.61 7.17
C GLU A 70 11.35 -14.20 8.59
N GLY A 71 10.44 -15.08 9.02
CA GLY A 71 10.49 -15.72 10.34
C GLY A 71 9.88 -14.90 11.48
N GLN A 72 9.36 -13.71 11.22
CA GLN A 72 8.68 -12.87 12.21
C GLN A 72 7.16 -12.96 12.05
N ARG A 73 6.46 -13.13 13.17
CA ARG A 73 4.99 -13.27 13.19
C ARG A 73 4.35 -11.90 12.98
N ILE A 74 3.42 -11.82 12.02
CA ILE A 74 2.70 -10.59 11.67
C ILE A 74 1.20 -10.73 11.94
N LYS A 75 0.53 -9.59 12.16
CA LYS A 75 -0.94 -9.51 12.26
C LYS A 75 -1.58 -9.03 10.96
N ALA A 76 -1.05 -7.97 10.37
CA ALA A 76 -1.45 -7.48 9.07
C ALA A 76 -0.26 -6.78 8.43
N GLN A 77 -0.01 -7.00 7.15
CA GLN A 77 1.09 -6.34 6.42
C GLN A 77 0.81 -6.26 4.93
N ALA A 78 1.32 -5.21 4.27
CA ALA A 78 1.36 -5.18 2.81
C ALA A 78 2.35 -6.24 2.27
N ILE A 79 1.93 -6.91 1.20
CA ILE A 79 2.71 -7.95 0.54
C ILE A 79 3.39 -7.33 -0.66
N LEU A 80 4.72 -7.38 -0.68
CA LEU A 80 5.51 -7.02 -1.86
C LEU A 80 5.48 -8.17 -2.89
N PRO A 81 5.60 -7.88 -4.19
CA PRO A 81 5.81 -8.91 -5.21
C PRO A 81 7.00 -9.81 -4.85
N ASP A 82 6.87 -11.12 -5.06
CA ASP A 82 7.87 -12.14 -4.73
C ASP A 82 8.24 -12.28 -3.23
N GLN A 83 7.61 -11.52 -2.34
CA GLN A 83 7.82 -11.66 -0.89
C GLN A 83 7.27 -12.99 -0.41
N LYS A 84 8.11 -13.75 0.32
CA LYS A 84 7.73 -15.05 0.86
C LYS A 84 7.03 -14.89 2.20
N ILE A 85 5.79 -15.36 2.25
CA ILE A 85 4.96 -15.43 3.45
C ILE A 85 4.83 -16.89 3.84
N SER A 86 5.00 -17.21 5.11
CA SER A 86 4.95 -18.59 5.61
C SER A 86 3.70 -18.79 6.45
N ILE A 87 2.91 -19.81 6.09
CA ILE A 87 1.82 -20.38 6.87
C ILE A 87 2.14 -21.86 6.98
N ARG A 88 2.75 -22.31 8.08
CA ARG A 88 3.32 -23.67 8.15
C ARG A 88 2.29 -24.76 7.76
N PRO A 89 2.66 -25.73 6.89
CA PRO A 89 3.94 -25.90 6.18
C PRO A 89 4.05 -25.16 4.83
N PHE A 90 3.07 -24.37 4.45
CA PHE A 90 2.98 -23.66 3.18
C PHE A 90 3.82 -22.38 3.14
N THR A 91 4.36 -22.08 1.96
CA THR A 91 4.96 -20.78 1.62
C THR A 91 4.13 -20.15 0.50
N LEU A 92 3.75 -18.89 0.68
CA LEU A 92 2.97 -18.10 -0.25
C LEU A 92 3.85 -17.00 -0.86
N SER A 93 3.59 -16.64 -2.11
CA SER A 93 4.14 -15.46 -2.76
C SER A 93 3.18 -14.92 -3.80
N ILE A 94 3.15 -13.61 -3.98
CA ILE A 94 2.34 -12.96 -5.01
C ILE A 94 3.17 -12.77 -6.27
N LEU A 95 2.63 -13.27 -7.39
CA LEU A 95 3.14 -12.99 -8.72
C LEU A 95 2.20 -12.02 -9.41
N GLN A 96 2.69 -10.80 -9.62
CA GLN A 96 1.96 -9.74 -10.30
C GLN A 96 2.61 -9.55 -11.67
N GLU A 97 1.86 -9.79 -12.75
CA GLU A 97 2.31 -9.43 -14.10
C GLU A 97 2.24 -7.91 -14.25
N PHE A 98 3.18 -7.19 -13.63
CA PHE A 98 3.56 -5.88 -14.13
C PHE A 98 4.28 -6.10 -15.45
N GLY A 99 3.95 -5.31 -16.47
CA GLY A 99 4.61 -5.34 -17.75
C GLY A 99 6.13 -5.34 -17.55
N ARG A 100 6.76 -6.51 -17.73
CA ARG A 100 8.19 -6.70 -17.57
C ARG A 100 8.93 -5.75 -18.51
N GLN A 101 9.62 -4.76 -17.97
CA GLN A 101 10.98 -4.55 -18.44
C GLN A 101 11.89 -5.41 -17.57
N ALA A 102 12.37 -6.48 -18.18
CA ALA A 102 13.25 -7.46 -17.58
C ALA A 102 14.57 -6.81 -17.14
N PHE A 103 14.88 -6.92 -15.85
CA PHE A 103 16.27 -7.01 -15.41
C PHE A 103 16.58 -8.51 -15.28
N PRO A 104 17.49 -9.08 -16.09
CA PRO A 104 17.92 -10.45 -15.92
C PRO A 104 18.84 -10.55 -14.70
N ASP A 105 18.61 -11.58 -13.89
CA ASP A 105 19.52 -12.11 -12.87
C ASP A 105 20.16 -11.10 -11.89
N MET A 106 19.42 -10.80 -10.82
CA MET A 106 19.95 -10.74 -9.46
C MET A 106 18.78 -10.54 -8.51
N ALA A 107 18.47 -11.54 -7.68
CA ALA A 107 17.61 -11.33 -6.52
C ALA A 107 18.50 -10.81 -5.36
N PRO A 108 18.54 -9.50 -5.06
CA PRO A 108 19.11 -9.06 -3.80
C PRO A 108 18.17 -9.54 -2.69
N LYS A 109 18.67 -10.39 -1.79
CA LYS A 109 17.97 -10.71 -0.53
C LYS A 109 18.03 -9.48 0.39
N SER A 110 17.21 -8.46 0.17
CA SER A 110 17.25 -7.27 1.01
C SER A 110 16.75 -7.56 2.42
N THR A 111 17.64 -7.66 3.40
CA THR A 111 17.26 -7.72 4.81
C THR A 111 16.97 -6.30 5.31
N ILE A 112 15.76 -6.08 5.81
CA ILE A 112 15.29 -4.77 6.29
C ILE A 112 15.52 -4.68 7.80
N LEU A 113 16.22 -3.64 8.26
CA LEU A 113 16.57 -3.45 9.68
C LEU A 113 16.17 -2.07 10.19
N ILE A 114 15.56 -2.04 11.38
CA ILE A 114 15.35 -0.81 12.15
C ILE A 114 16.53 -0.60 13.10
N VAL A 115 17.14 0.59 13.05
CA VAL A 115 18.32 0.94 13.85
C VAL A 115 17.97 2.04 14.87
N ASP A 116 18.42 1.85 16.11
CA ASP A 116 18.20 2.76 17.25
C ASP A 116 19.54 3.15 17.90
N LYS A 117 20.37 3.89 17.15
CA LYS A 117 21.72 4.27 17.61
C LYS A 117 21.91 5.76 17.90
N ALA A 118 21.00 6.67 17.53
CA ALA A 118 21.23 8.12 17.64
C ALA A 118 20.78 8.75 18.97
N LEU A 119 21.42 9.85 19.40
CA LEU A 119 21.06 10.64 20.59
C LEU A 119 19.80 11.49 20.32
N GLU A 120 19.09 11.90 21.39
CA GLU A 120 17.81 12.63 21.28
C GLU A 120 17.85 14.00 20.61
N GLN A 121 19.05 14.56 20.47
CA GLN A 121 19.26 15.96 20.10
C GLN A 121 19.40 16.19 18.58
N ASP A 122 19.37 15.13 17.76
CA ASP A 122 19.70 15.18 16.32
C ASP A 122 18.48 15.13 15.37
N ILE A 123 17.25 15.13 15.90
CA ILE A 123 16.02 15.19 15.08
C ILE A 123 15.54 16.64 15.05
N VAL A 124 15.60 17.27 13.88
CA VAL A 124 15.06 18.61 13.69
C VAL A 124 13.66 18.50 13.10
N SER A 125 12.65 18.87 13.89
CA SER A 125 11.31 19.18 13.38
C SER A 125 11.37 20.58 12.78
N TYR A 126 11.46 20.68 11.46
CA TYR A 126 11.47 21.98 10.80
C TYR A 126 10.03 22.51 10.71
N LYS A 127 9.78 23.70 11.26
CA LYS A 127 8.59 24.48 10.95
C LYS A 127 8.96 25.45 9.85
N ALA A 128 8.30 25.35 8.70
CA ALA A 128 8.51 26.19 7.53
C ALA A 128 8.16 27.66 7.83
N ASP A 129 9.05 28.38 8.50
CA ASP A 129 8.89 29.82 8.78
C ASP A 129 9.62 30.70 7.77
N GLN A 130 10.25 30.09 6.75
CA GLN A 130 10.87 30.81 5.64
C GLN A 130 10.69 30.00 4.36
N ALA A 131 9.93 30.55 3.41
CA ALA A 131 9.80 30.02 2.06
C ALA A 131 11.16 30.09 1.36
N SER A 132 11.95 29.02 1.44
CA SER A 132 13.13 28.89 0.60
C SER A 132 12.65 28.73 -0.84
N ILE A 133 13.25 29.51 -1.75
CA ILE A 133 12.97 29.38 -3.18
C ILE A 133 13.74 28.16 -3.66
N LEU A 134 13.03 27.11 -4.06
CA LEU A 134 13.64 25.95 -4.70
C LEU A 134 14.44 26.39 -5.93
N SER A 135 15.61 25.79 -6.15
CA SER A 135 16.36 26.02 -7.37
C SER A 135 15.53 25.63 -8.62
N PRO A 136 15.75 26.28 -9.79
CA PRO A 136 15.00 25.96 -11.00
C PRO A 136 15.08 24.48 -11.40
N ALA A 137 16.19 23.81 -11.09
CA ALA A 137 16.36 22.38 -11.30
C ALA A 137 15.38 21.56 -10.43
N LEU A 138 15.31 21.85 -9.11
CA LEU A 138 14.38 21.17 -8.21
C LEU A 138 12.91 21.47 -8.53
N ILE A 139 12.60 22.66 -9.06
CA ILE A 139 11.25 22.98 -9.55
C ILE A 139 10.90 22.14 -10.78
N HIS A 140 11.83 22.03 -11.74
CA HIS A 140 11.64 21.20 -12.92
C HIS A 140 11.41 19.74 -12.53
N ASP A 141 12.26 19.23 -11.64
CA ASP A 141 12.18 17.90 -11.05
C ASP A 141 10.81 17.65 -10.36
N LEU A 142 10.35 18.59 -9.53
CA LEU A 142 9.05 18.49 -8.85
C LEU A 142 7.89 18.44 -9.87
N ASN A 143 7.96 19.24 -10.93
CA ASN A 143 6.95 19.27 -11.98
C ASN A 143 6.92 17.98 -12.80
N GLU A 144 8.09 17.41 -13.11
CA GLU A 144 8.20 16.11 -13.79
C GLU A 144 7.54 15.00 -12.97
N ILE A 145 7.84 14.92 -11.66
CA ILE A 145 7.18 13.96 -10.76
C ILE A 145 5.68 14.19 -10.76
N THR A 146 5.24 15.44 -10.59
CA THR A 146 3.81 15.78 -10.56
C THR A 146 3.10 15.32 -11.84
N ASN A 147 3.71 15.54 -13.00
CA ASN A 147 3.18 15.11 -14.29
C ASN A 147 3.09 13.58 -14.43
N HIS A 148 4.05 12.83 -13.89
CA HIS A 148 3.99 11.38 -13.86
C HIS A 148 2.86 10.88 -12.95
N LEU A 149 2.78 11.41 -11.72
CA LEU A 149 1.76 10.99 -10.75
C LEU A 149 0.33 11.30 -11.22
N LEU A 150 0.12 12.42 -11.93
CA LEU A 150 -1.20 12.79 -12.47
C LEU A 150 -1.69 11.90 -13.63
N LYS A 151 -0.79 11.19 -14.32
CA LYS A 151 -1.14 10.29 -15.43
C LYS A 151 -1.57 8.90 -14.98
N LEU A 152 -1.41 8.59 -13.69
CA LEU A 152 -1.72 7.27 -13.16
C LEU A 152 -3.21 6.97 -13.24
N SER A 153 -3.53 5.72 -13.53
CA SER A 153 -4.90 5.23 -13.64
C SER A 153 -5.34 4.42 -12.43
N SER A 154 -4.39 3.98 -11.59
CA SER A 154 -4.64 3.16 -10.40
C SER A 154 -3.86 3.69 -9.20
N PRO A 155 -4.48 3.73 -8.01
CA PRO A 155 -3.78 3.97 -6.75
C PRO A 155 -2.59 3.02 -6.47
N ALA A 156 -2.62 1.79 -7.01
CA ALA A 156 -1.60 0.76 -6.73
C ALA A 156 -0.21 1.12 -7.25
N GLU A 157 -0.17 1.89 -8.33
CA GLU A 157 1.06 2.28 -9.00
C GLU A 157 1.70 3.51 -8.34
N LEU A 158 0.93 4.27 -7.55
CA LEU A 158 1.34 5.58 -7.03
C LEU A 158 2.65 5.55 -6.27
N TYR A 159 2.76 4.67 -5.26
CA TYR A 159 3.95 4.60 -4.42
C TYR A 159 5.15 3.98 -5.12
N SER A 160 4.92 3.08 -6.08
CA SER A 160 5.97 2.52 -6.94
C SER A 160 6.57 3.61 -7.82
N GLU A 161 5.72 4.33 -8.55
CA GLU A 161 6.12 5.40 -9.48
C GLU A 161 6.75 6.60 -8.76
N ALA A 162 6.23 6.97 -7.60
CA ALA A 162 6.81 8.01 -6.75
C ALA A 162 8.23 7.63 -6.28
N CYS A 163 8.41 6.43 -5.73
CA CYS A 163 9.72 5.96 -5.26
C CYS A 163 10.71 5.85 -6.42
N GLN A 164 10.29 5.29 -7.56
CA GLN A 164 11.15 5.14 -8.73
C GLN A 164 11.59 6.50 -9.30
N SER A 165 10.65 7.44 -9.45
CA SER A 165 10.96 8.78 -9.97
C SER A 165 11.92 9.52 -9.05
N LEU A 166 11.60 9.59 -7.75
CA LEU A 166 12.43 10.26 -6.76
C LEU A 166 13.81 9.60 -6.61
N ALA A 167 13.88 8.26 -6.55
CA ALA A 167 15.15 7.55 -6.40
C ALA A 167 16.07 7.78 -7.59
N LYS A 168 15.53 7.81 -8.82
CA LYS A 168 16.29 8.10 -10.03
C LYS A 168 16.82 9.52 -10.05
N MET A 169 16.00 10.50 -9.65
CA MET A 169 16.35 11.92 -9.70
C MET A 169 17.33 12.31 -8.59
N LEU A 170 17.08 11.82 -7.38
CA LEU A 170 17.93 12.08 -6.23
C LEU A 170 19.18 11.20 -6.21
N ASN A 171 19.17 10.13 -7.03
CA ASN A 171 20.17 9.07 -7.11
C ASN A 171 20.47 8.47 -5.73
N THR A 172 19.40 8.05 -5.04
CA THR A 172 19.48 7.59 -3.66
C THR A 172 18.33 6.66 -3.28
N LEU A 173 18.38 6.09 -2.07
CA LEU A 173 17.28 5.31 -1.52
C LEU A 173 16.05 6.19 -1.22
N VAL A 174 14.92 5.79 -1.80
CA VAL A 174 13.60 6.33 -1.48
C VAL A 174 12.68 5.17 -1.12
N ALA A 175 11.95 5.32 -0.03
CA ALA A 175 10.96 4.34 0.41
C ALA A 175 9.70 5.03 0.94
N ILE A 176 8.57 4.34 0.86
CA ILE A 176 7.34 4.72 1.54
C ILE A 176 7.05 3.64 2.58
N VAL A 177 6.92 4.04 3.84
CA VAL A 177 6.77 3.16 4.99
C VAL A 177 5.45 3.46 5.67
N ARG A 178 4.72 2.41 6.03
CA ARG A 178 3.50 2.49 6.83
C ARG A 178 3.85 2.40 8.31
N LEU A 179 3.31 3.35 9.06
CA LEU A 179 3.55 3.53 10.49
C LEU A 179 2.23 3.48 11.24
N PRO A 180 2.13 2.74 12.36
CA PRO A 180 0.94 2.77 13.21
C PRO A 180 0.80 4.15 13.88
N CYS A 181 -0.41 4.72 13.84
CA CYS A 181 -0.75 6.00 14.49
C CYS A 181 -0.85 5.88 16.03
N ASN A 182 -1.25 4.71 16.51
CA ASN A 182 -1.42 4.47 17.94
C ASN A 182 -0.06 4.25 18.62
N SER A 183 0.00 4.36 19.95
CA SER A 183 1.19 4.14 20.80
C SER A 183 1.80 2.73 20.70
N GLU A 184 1.38 1.95 19.71
CA GLU A 184 1.95 0.68 19.32
C GLU A 184 3.44 0.85 18.92
N PRO A 185 4.26 -0.17 19.23
CA PRO A 185 5.66 -0.20 18.80
C PRO A 185 5.74 -0.29 17.27
N LEU A 186 6.79 0.28 16.69
CA LEU A 186 7.06 0.10 15.27
C LEU A 186 7.25 -1.39 14.95
N PRO A 187 6.62 -1.90 13.87
CA PRO A 187 6.79 -3.29 13.47
C PRO A 187 8.24 -3.53 13.07
N ILE A 188 8.73 -4.73 13.40
CA ILE A 188 10.02 -5.24 12.95
C ILE A 188 9.65 -6.50 12.14
N PRO A 189 9.94 -6.55 10.81
CA PRO A 189 10.49 -5.46 9.99
C PRO A 189 9.46 -4.33 9.78
N PRO A 190 9.89 -3.11 9.39
CA PRO A 190 8.98 -2.02 9.09
C PRO A 190 8.09 -2.39 7.90
N ASP A 191 6.84 -1.92 7.91
CA ASP A 191 5.89 -2.16 6.83
C ASP A 191 6.22 -1.25 5.63
N VAL A 192 7.17 -1.69 4.80
CA VAL A 192 7.61 -0.97 3.60
C VAL A 192 6.62 -1.22 2.47
N LEU A 193 5.97 -0.15 2.03
CA LEU A 193 4.94 -0.18 0.99
C LEU A 193 5.52 -0.16 -0.41
N SER A 194 6.64 0.52 -0.59
CA SER A 194 7.40 0.62 -1.84
C SER A 194 8.79 1.16 -1.52
N PHE A 195 9.81 0.76 -2.30
CA PHE A 195 11.13 1.35 -2.24
C PHE A 195 11.82 1.26 -3.60
N ASN A 196 12.78 2.15 -3.84
CA ASN A 196 13.63 2.13 -5.01
C ASN A 196 15.01 2.74 -4.69
N PHE A 197 16.03 2.30 -5.41
CA PHE A 197 17.41 2.76 -5.26
C PHE A 197 17.83 3.58 -6.48
N GLY A 198 18.66 4.60 -6.27
CA GLY A 198 19.31 5.32 -7.35
C GLY A 198 20.27 4.43 -8.15
N SER A 199 20.47 4.78 -9.42
CA SER A 199 21.28 4.01 -10.37
C SER A 199 22.74 3.77 -9.94
N GLN A 200 23.30 4.58 -9.03
CA GLN A 200 24.69 4.43 -8.57
C GLN A 200 24.86 3.56 -7.30
N GLU A 201 23.80 3.25 -6.55
CA GLU A 201 23.93 2.41 -5.34
C GLU A 201 23.95 0.91 -5.67
N ILE A 202 23.60 0.50 -6.89
CA ILE A 202 23.58 -0.90 -7.36
C ILE A 202 24.95 -1.30 -7.94
N ASN A 203 26.04 -1.04 -7.22
CA ASN A 203 27.37 -1.49 -7.61
C ASN A 203 27.87 -2.62 -6.69
N SER A 204 27.91 -3.82 -7.27
CA SER A 204 28.67 -5.03 -6.87
C SER A 204 28.27 -5.78 -5.59
N ASN A 205 27.70 -6.98 -5.78
CA ASN A 205 27.74 -8.16 -4.89
C ASN A 205 27.37 -8.04 -3.40
N GLN A 206 26.97 -6.87 -2.90
CA GLN A 206 26.51 -6.70 -1.54
C GLN A 206 25.00 -6.82 -1.48
N THR A 207 24.53 -7.69 -0.59
CA THR A 207 23.15 -7.73 -0.12
C THR A 207 22.73 -6.30 0.27
N ALA A 208 21.81 -5.68 -0.47
CA ALA A 208 21.36 -4.33 -0.15
C ALA A 208 20.56 -4.35 1.16
N TYR A 209 21.19 -3.92 2.26
CA TYR A 209 20.52 -3.78 3.55
C TYR A 209 19.76 -2.46 3.55
N LEU A 210 18.44 -2.53 3.74
CA LEU A 210 17.59 -1.36 3.92
C LEU A 210 17.65 -0.96 5.40
N HIS A 211 18.29 0.17 5.70
CA HIS A 211 18.40 0.70 7.05
C HIS A 211 17.39 1.82 7.28
N PHE A 212 16.46 1.58 8.21
CA PHE A 212 15.50 2.60 8.64
C PHE A 212 15.85 3.11 10.03
N SER A 213 15.95 4.43 10.19
CA SER A 213 16.12 5.06 11.49
C SER A 213 14.81 5.00 12.28
N LYS A 214 14.78 4.23 13.37
CA LYS A 214 13.61 4.12 14.27
C LYS A 214 13.13 5.49 14.71
N ARG A 215 14.08 6.34 15.07
CA ARG A 215 13.88 7.70 15.57
C ARG A 215 13.21 8.62 14.55
N VAL A 216 13.63 8.54 13.29
CA VAL A 216 13.01 9.32 12.20
C VAL A 216 11.57 8.87 11.97
N LEU A 217 11.33 7.55 11.97
CA LEU A 217 9.98 6.99 11.84
C LEU A 217 9.08 7.35 13.03
N GLU A 218 9.61 7.36 14.25
CA GLU A 218 8.89 7.80 15.44
C GLU A 218 8.60 9.30 15.45
N ALA A 219 9.55 10.12 14.99
CA ALA A 219 9.38 11.55 14.89
C ALA A 219 8.31 11.92 13.85
N VAL A 220 8.40 11.39 12.62
CA VAL A 220 7.42 11.72 11.56
C VAL A 220 6.00 11.30 11.94
N ARG A 221 5.83 10.17 12.64
CA ARG A 221 4.51 9.71 13.11
C ARG A 221 3.98 10.46 14.33
N SER A 222 4.81 11.14 15.11
CA SER A 222 4.38 11.88 16.31
C SER A 222 4.17 13.38 16.08
N THR A 223 5.01 14.04 15.27
CA THR A 223 5.02 15.51 15.18
C THR A 223 4.04 16.10 14.18
N ASN A 224 3.44 15.26 13.31
CA ASN A 224 2.64 15.69 12.15
C ASN A 224 3.36 16.70 11.24
N ALA A 225 4.68 16.70 11.26
CA ALA A 225 5.54 17.58 10.49
C ALA A 225 6.62 16.76 9.78
N PRO A 226 7.16 17.25 8.66
CA PRO A 226 8.36 16.68 8.07
C PRO A 226 9.55 16.78 9.03
N VAL A 227 10.41 15.77 9.00
CA VAL A 227 11.55 15.62 9.90
C VAL A 227 12.83 15.35 9.12
N MET A 228 13.95 15.82 9.67
CA MET A 228 15.29 15.59 9.13
C MET A 228 16.22 15.13 10.25
N ALA A 229 17.13 14.21 9.92
CA ALA A 229 18.22 13.78 10.79
C ALA A 229 19.51 13.67 9.97
N SER A 230 20.64 14.19 10.48
CA SER A 230 21.96 14.10 9.84
C SER A 230 22.88 13.16 10.61
N SER A 231 23.89 12.60 9.92
CA SER A 231 24.92 11.73 10.51
C SER A 231 26.30 12.40 10.66
N GLY A 232 26.44 13.66 10.21
CA GLY A 232 27.67 14.43 10.31
C GLY A 232 28.03 14.85 11.73
N ARG A 233 29.30 14.64 12.12
CA ARG A 233 29.93 15.26 13.29
C ARG A 233 29.80 16.79 13.18
N SER A 234 28.87 17.38 13.91
CA SER A 234 28.85 18.83 14.10
C SER A 234 29.99 19.20 15.05
N SER A 235 30.89 20.07 14.57
CA SER A 235 31.92 20.68 15.39
C SER A 235 31.28 21.69 16.34
N GLU A 236 30.75 21.22 17.46
CA GLU A 236 30.80 21.90 18.77
C GLU A 236 30.20 20.96 19.83
N ARG A 237 31.11 20.26 20.51
CA ARG A 237 30.93 19.32 21.64
C ARG A 237 30.50 17.89 21.29
N ASP A 238 31.52 17.03 21.24
CA ASP A 238 31.51 15.59 21.52
C ASP A 238 30.23 14.80 21.21
N ILE A 239 30.05 14.44 19.94
CA ILE A 239 29.15 13.36 19.54
C ILE A 239 29.85 12.45 18.52
N ALA A 240 29.87 11.15 18.83
CA ALA A 240 30.35 10.08 17.98
C ALA A 240 29.19 9.15 17.67
N LEU A 241 28.82 9.00 16.39
CA LEU A 241 27.94 7.93 15.94
C LEU A 241 28.27 7.48 14.52
N THR A 242 28.44 6.16 14.42
CA THR A 242 28.95 5.44 13.26
C THR A 242 27.77 4.82 12.51
N ILE A 243 27.42 5.38 11.36
CA ILE A 243 26.87 4.60 10.25
C ILE A 243 28.12 4.09 9.53
N VAL A 244 28.28 2.77 9.42
CA VAL A 244 29.39 2.19 8.66
C VAL A 244 29.07 2.40 7.18
N ASP A 245 29.41 3.58 6.68
CA ASP A 245 29.86 3.83 5.33
C ASP A 245 31.07 4.75 5.50
N GLU A 246 32.28 4.20 5.35
CA GLU A 246 33.54 4.80 5.85
C GLU A 246 33.93 6.12 5.16
N TYR A 247 33.10 6.70 4.28
CA TYR A 247 33.53 7.82 3.46
C TYR A 247 32.55 8.97 3.22
N LYS A 248 31.26 8.91 3.60
CA LYS A 248 30.33 10.04 3.34
C LYS A 248 29.24 10.22 4.40
N PRO A 249 29.07 11.42 4.96
CA PRO A 249 27.96 11.70 5.85
C PRO A 249 26.63 11.78 5.07
N ARG A 250 25.58 11.18 5.64
CA ARG A 250 24.23 11.05 5.08
C ARG A 250 23.20 11.81 5.92
N VAL A 251 22.12 12.26 5.28
CA VAL A 251 20.98 12.95 5.86
C VAL A 251 19.71 12.22 5.46
N VAL A 252 18.87 11.91 6.44
CA VAL A 252 17.57 11.29 6.23
C VAL A 252 16.48 12.35 6.34
N PHE A 253 15.58 12.36 5.37
CA PHE A 253 14.36 13.15 5.35
C PHE A 253 13.15 12.23 5.42
N SER A 254 12.15 12.61 6.21
CA SER A 254 10.88 11.91 6.20
C SER A 254 9.70 12.86 6.32
N ALA A 255 8.65 12.61 5.54
CA ALA A 255 7.45 13.43 5.50
C ALA A 255 6.22 12.54 5.31
N ARG A 256 5.08 12.93 5.90
CA ARG A 256 3.83 12.19 5.74
C ARG A 256 3.31 12.35 4.32
N VAL A 257 2.99 11.24 3.68
CA VAL A 257 2.32 11.21 2.37
C VAL A 257 0.86 10.83 2.49
N ASN A 258 0.44 10.23 3.60
CA ASN A 258 -0.97 9.94 3.86
C ASN A 258 -1.28 9.84 5.34
N ASP A 259 -2.53 10.13 5.70
CA ASP A 259 -3.09 9.94 7.04
C ASP A 259 -4.41 9.18 6.91
N LEU A 260 -4.39 7.90 7.32
CA LEU A 260 -5.52 6.99 7.26
C LEU A 260 -6.19 6.82 8.63
N GLY A 261 -5.92 7.71 9.58
CA GLY A 261 -6.44 7.64 10.95
C GLY A 261 -5.70 6.61 11.81
N GLU A 262 -5.76 5.32 11.47
CA GLU A 262 -5.08 4.25 12.21
C GLU A 262 -3.62 4.05 11.79
N THR A 263 -3.28 4.43 10.55
CA THR A 263 -1.93 4.34 10.01
C THR A 263 -1.53 5.62 9.28
N VAL A 264 -0.26 6.00 9.39
CA VAL A 264 0.39 7.06 8.60
C VAL A 264 1.30 6.41 7.58
N ASP A 265 1.19 6.81 6.32
CA ASP A 265 2.18 6.45 5.31
C ASP A 265 3.19 7.61 5.22
N ALA A 266 4.48 7.30 5.36
CA ALA A 266 5.57 8.28 5.39
C ALA A 266 6.57 8.00 4.27
N LEU A 267 6.93 9.05 3.53
CA LEU A 267 8.07 9.06 2.62
C LEU A 267 9.35 9.08 3.45
N TYR A 268 10.32 8.27 3.08
CA TYR A 268 11.65 8.16 3.68
C TYR A 268 12.68 8.30 2.56
N VAL A 269 13.56 9.29 2.68
CA VAL A 269 14.60 9.57 1.69
C VAL A 269 15.92 9.68 2.43
N ASP A 270 16.89 8.85 2.05
CA ASP A 270 18.26 8.93 2.55
C ASP A 270 19.07 9.69 1.50
N ILE A 271 19.83 10.73 1.83
CA ILE A 271 20.58 11.56 0.86
C ILE A 271 21.98 11.80 1.39
N LEU A 272 22.97 11.99 0.51
CA LEU A 272 24.30 12.46 0.89
C LEU A 272 24.25 13.92 1.40
N GLU A 273 25.03 14.26 2.43
CA GLU A 273 25.05 15.59 3.06
C GLU A 273 25.74 16.68 2.21
N ASP A 274 26.28 16.32 1.04
CA ASP A 274 26.94 17.27 0.12
C ASP A 274 25.97 18.24 -0.60
N LYS A 275 24.66 18.00 -0.49
CA LYS A 275 23.60 18.89 -1.02
C LYS A 275 23.07 19.84 0.06
N SER A 276 22.62 21.04 -0.33
CA SER A 276 21.99 22.01 0.58
C SER A 276 20.79 21.38 1.30
N SER A 277 20.95 21.11 2.60
CA SER A 277 19.96 20.40 3.40
C SER A 277 18.60 21.11 3.44
N LYS A 278 18.59 22.45 3.36
CA LYS A 278 17.37 23.26 3.41
C LYS A 278 16.54 23.16 2.12
N GLU A 279 17.16 23.32 0.94
CA GLU A 279 16.42 23.19 -0.33
C GLU A 279 15.93 21.77 -0.56
N MET A 280 16.73 20.77 -0.16
CA MET A 280 16.35 19.37 -0.24
C MET A 280 15.20 19.03 0.71
N PHE A 281 15.17 19.62 1.91
CA PHE A 281 14.04 19.51 2.83
C PHE A 281 12.74 19.99 2.18
N ASP A 282 12.75 21.22 1.67
CA ASP A 282 11.58 21.85 1.06
C ASP A 282 11.13 21.07 -0.20
N PHE A 283 12.07 20.51 -0.95
CA PHE A 283 11.78 19.66 -2.10
C PHE A 283 11.12 18.34 -1.69
N VAL A 284 11.68 17.61 -0.71
CA VAL A 284 11.12 16.33 -0.24
C VAL A 284 9.74 16.54 0.39
N GLU A 285 9.57 17.62 1.14
CA GLU A 285 8.27 17.99 1.69
C GLU A 285 7.26 18.30 0.56
N ALA A 286 7.65 19.10 -0.44
CA ALA A 286 6.80 19.40 -1.57
C ALA A 286 6.43 18.12 -2.34
N ALA A 287 7.38 17.22 -2.58
CA ALA A 287 7.14 15.94 -3.22
C ALA A 287 6.16 15.08 -2.42
N ALA A 288 6.31 15.01 -1.09
CA ALA A 288 5.38 14.29 -0.23
C ALA A 288 3.95 14.85 -0.31
N ARG A 289 3.80 16.18 -0.36
CA ARG A 289 2.49 16.83 -0.57
C ARG A 289 1.91 16.50 -1.95
N GLN A 290 2.73 16.46 -3.01
CA GLN A 290 2.27 16.08 -4.35
C GLN A 290 1.81 14.62 -4.42
N ILE A 291 2.53 13.71 -3.74
CA ILE A 291 2.11 12.30 -3.60
C ILE A 291 0.75 12.22 -2.87
N ASN A 292 0.58 12.96 -1.77
CA ASN A 292 -0.70 13.01 -1.06
C ASN A 292 -1.84 13.53 -1.95
N PHE A 293 -1.59 14.59 -2.71
CA PHE A 293 -2.58 15.16 -3.61
C PHE A 293 -2.98 14.18 -4.72
N ALA A 294 -2.00 13.55 -5.37
CA ALA A 294 -2.25 12.53 -6.38
C ALA A 294 -3.06 11.35 -5.82
N GLN A 295 -2.75 10.91 -4.60
CA GLN A 295 -3.49 9.85 -3.91
C GLN A 295 -4.97 10.22 -3.72
N LYS A 296 -5.24 11.42 -3.19
CA LYS A 296 -6.61 11.91 -2.98
C LYS A 296 -7.38 12.02 -4.30
N ASN A 297 -6.73 12.48 -5.36
CA ASN A 297 -7.35 12.59 -6.68
C ASN A 297 -7.72 11.21 -7.25
N LEU A 298 -6.82 10.23 -7.17
CA LEU A 298 -7.11 8.87 -7.64
C LEU A 298 -8.28 8.24 -6.87
N PHE A 299 -8.31 8.41 -5.55
CA PHE A 299 -9.40 7.93 -4.72
C PHE A 299 -10.73 8.61 -5.07
N PHE A 300 -10.71 9.92 -5.30
CA PHE A 300 -11.90 10.67 -5.70
C PHE A 300 -12.46 10.19 -7.06
N ILE A 301 -11.58 9.92 -8.03
CA ILE A 301 -11.98 9.37 -9.33
C ILE A 301 -12.66 8.00 -9.17
N GLU A 302 -12.15 7.14 -8.29
CA GLU A 302 -12.73 5.82 -8.03
C GLU A 302 -14.10 5.92 -7.34
N LEU A 303 -14.22 6.83 -6.36
CA LEU A 303 -15.49 7.09 -5.69
C LEU A 303 -16.58 7.56 -6.67
N GLN A 304 -16.22 8.46 -7.60
CA GLN A 304 -17.14 8.90 -8.65
C GLN A 304 -17.59 7.77 -9.59
N LYS A 305 -16.67 6.84 -9.92
CA LYS A 305 -17.03 5.65 -10.72
C LYS A 305 -18.04 4.77 -9.98
N GLN A 306 -17.82 4.54 -8.68
CA GLN A 306 -18.73 3.74 -7.85
C GLN A 306 -20.10 4.41 -7.71
N GLU A 307 -20.14 5.72 -7.43
CA GLU A 307 -21.39 6.48 -7.35
C GLU A 307 -22.20 6.38 -8.65
N LYS A 308 -21.53 6.55 -9.80
CA LYS A 308 -22.17 6.41 -11.11
C LYS A 308 -22.72 5.01 -11.34
N ALA A 309 -21.98 3.97 -10.96
CA ALA A 309 -22.43 2.58 -11.07
C ALA A 309 -23.67 2.30 -10.21
N ILE A 310 -23.67 2.77 -8.95
CA ILE A 310 -24.81 2.65 -8.04
C ILE A 310 -26.02 3.40 -8.61
N ARG A 311 -25.83 4.62 -9.10
CA ARG A 311 -26.91 5.41 -9.71
C ARG A 311 -27.52 4.69 -10.91
N GLN A 312 -26.71 4.09 -11.77
CA GLN A 312 -27.20 3.30 -12.89
C GLN A 312 -27.96 2.04 -12.44
N ALA A 313 -27.46 1.34 -11.41
CA ALA A 313 -28.14 0.18 -10.85
C ALA A 313 -29.52 0.56 -10.28
N ASN A 314 -29.62 1.70 -9.59
CA ASN A 314 -30.89 2.22 -9.07
C ASN A 314 -31.87 2.56 -10.19
N ILE A 315 -31.42 3.19 -11.28
CA ILE A 315 -32.28 3.47 -12.44
C ILE A 315 -32.85 2.16 -13.02
N ASN A 316 -32.01 1.15 -13.18
CA ASN A 316 -32.42 -0.15 -13.71
C ASN A 316 -33.40 -0.88 -12.76
N LEU A 317 -33.22 -0.74 -11.44
CA LEU A 317 -34.15 -1.28 -10.45
C LEU A 317 -35.53 -0.62 -10.54
N THR A 318 -35.57 0.72 -10.58
CA THR A 318 -36.83 1.47 -10.74
C THR A 318 -37.57 1.09 -12.02
N GLU A 319 -36.84 0.86 -13.11
CA GLU A 319 -37.45 0.40 -14.37
C GLU A 319 -38.04 -1.02 -14.24
N LYS A 320 -37.35 -1.94 -13.57
CA LYS A 320 -37.87 -3.28 -13.29
C LYS A 320 -39.12 -3.24 -12.41
N ASP A 321 -39.13 -2.40 -11.38
CA ASP A 321 -40.29 -2.22 -10.51
C ASP A 321 -41.48 -1.65 -11.31
N ARG A 322 -41.25 -0.67 -12.18
CA ARG A 322 -42.28 -0.16 -13.10
C ARG A 322 -42.88 -1.25 -13.98
N ILE A 323 -42.04 -2.10 -14.58
CA ILE A 323 -42.49 -3.21 -15.44
C ILE A 323 -43.29 -4.24 -14.60
N LYS A 324 -42.82 -4.53 -13.39
CA LYS A 324 -43.50 -5.44 -12.47
C LYS A 324 -44.87 -4.92 -12.07
N ASP A 325 -44.99 -3.63 -11.74
CA ASP A 325 -46.27 -2.99 -11.39
C ASP A 325 -47.24 -3.00 -12.58
N GLU A 326 -46.76 -2.71 -13.79
CA GLU A 326 -47.56 -2.79 -15.02
C GLU A 326 -48.07 -4.23 -15.26
N TYR A 327 -47.21 -5.23 -15.06
CA TYR A 327 -47.57 -6.64 -15.16
C TYR A 327 -48.62 -7.05 -14.13
N VAL A 328 -48.42 -6.71 -12.85
CA VAL A 328 -49.36 -7.00 -11.76
C VAL A 328 -50.72 -6.36 -12.04
N SER A 329 -50.74 -5.12 -12.54
CA SER A 329 -51.97 -4.42 -12.92
C SER A 329 -52.73 -5.15 -14.02
N ARG A 330 -52.04 -5.58 -15.10
CA ARG A 330 -52.66 -6.36 -16.19
C ARG A 330 -53.23 -7.68 -15.71
N VAL A 331 -52.43 -8.48 -15.00
CA VAL A 331 -52.87 -9.79 -14.48
C VAL A 331 -54.07 -9.64 -13.54
N THR A 332 -54.06 -8.62 -12.69
CA THR A 332 -55.19 -8.33 -11.79
C THR A 332 -56.45 -7.96 -12.56
N HIS A 333 -56.31 -7.18 -13.64
CA HIS A 333 -57.44 -6.83 -14.51
C HIS A 333 -58.02 -8.08 -15.19
N ASP A 334 -57.17 -8.94 -15.76
CA ASP A 334 -57.59 -10.17 -16.42
C ASP A 334 -58.30 -11.12 -15.44
N ILE A 335 -57.73 -11.36 -14.25
CA ILE A 335 -58.34 -12.19 -13.20
C ILE A 335 -59.73 -11.67 -12.82
N LYS A 336 -59.89 -10.35 -12.63
CA LYS A 336 -61.19 -9.74 -12.33
C LYS A 336 -62.18 -9.95 -13.47
N GLY A 337 -61.74 -9.82 -14.72
CA GLY A 337 -62.55 -10.09 -15.90
C GLY A 337 -63.06 -11.54 -15.95
N HIS A 338 -62.16 -12.51 -15.73
CA HIS A 338 -62.52 -13.92 -15.67
C HIS A 338 -63.48 -14.24 -14.51
N LEU A 339 -63.24 -13.70 -13.32
CA LEU A 339 -64.13 -13.88 -12.17
C LEU A 339 -65.55 -13.33 -12.44
N ALA A 340 -65.65 -12.15 -13.05
CA ALA A 340 -66.93 -11.55 -13.40
C ALA A 340 -67.70 -12.42 -14.42
N ALA A 341 -67.01 -12.98 -15.41
CA ALA A 341 -67.61 -13.90 -16.38
C ALA A 341 -68.13 -15.19 -15.72
N ILE A 342 -67.33 -15.79 -14.82
CA ILE A 342 -67.74 -16.98 -14.05
C ILE A 342 -68.97 -16.67 -13.18
N GLN A 343 -68.97 -15.55 -12.46
CA GLN A 343 -70.10 -15.14 -11.62
C GLN A 343 -71.38 -14.92 -12.44
N SER A 344 -71.28 -14.27 -13.59
CA SER A 344 -72.41 -14.07 -14.51
C SER A 344 -73.00 -15.41 -14.97
N THR A 345 -72.14 -16.37 -15.32
CA THR A 345 -72.57 -17.70 -15.78
C THR A 345 -73.27 -18.49 -14.67
N LEU A 346 -72.79 -18.38 -13.43
CA LEU A 346 -73.43 -19.00 -12.25
C LEU A 346 -74.78 -18.37 -11.92
N TYR A 347 -74.94 -17.05 -12.10
CA TYR A 347 -76.20 -16.34 -11.83
C TYR A 347 -77.30 -16.60 -12.86
N VAL A 348 -76.94 -17.01 -14.09
CA VAL A 348 -77.89 -17.37 -15.15
C VAL A 348 -78.34 -18.83 -15.04
N ALA A 349 -77.60 -19.66 -14.31
CA ALA A 349 -77.88 -21.09 -14.12
C ALA A 349 -78.65 -21.42 -12.83
N ALA A 350 -78.90 -20.43 -11.96
CA ALA A 350 -79.72 -20.52 -10.74
C ALA A 350 -81.06 -19.80 -10.96
#